data_AF-A0A3B9BRI8-F1
#
_entry.id   AF-A0A3B9BRI8-F1
#
_cell.length_a   1.000
_cell.length_b   1.000
_cell.length_c   1.000
_cell.angle_alpha   90.00
_cell.angle_beta   90.00
_cell.angle_gamma   90.00
#
_symmetry.space_group_name_H-M   'P 1'
#
loop_
_entity.id
_entity.type
_entity.pdbx_description
1 polymer ?
#
loop_
_entity_poly.entity_id
_entity_poly.type
_entity_poly.pdbx_seq_one_letter_code
_entity_poly.pdbx_strand_id
1 'polypeptide(L)'
;MLPTLFFAACSVSQLPPVSHDEFSRLELKILALGPHVSAEEAARAARVALQYPRHLRSQYEVTDGPLIHNSKVNAGTRPRGLCWHWAQDMQMRLAAEQFETLDLHRAIANSNLALRIDHSTVLISAAGDTMLNAIVLDPWRFGGLLYFGTLVEDTKYKWLPQTEVLRKRAENQL
;
A
#
# COMPACT_ATOMS: atom_id res chain seq x y z
N MET A 1 -32.17 -24.93 34.53
CA MET A 1 -31.55 -25.10 33.20
C MET A 1 -31.03 -23.73 32.79
N LEU A 2 -29.71 -23.52 32.81
CA LEU A 2 -29.08 -22.26 32.41
C LEU A 2 -29.07 -22.18 30.87
N PRO A 3 -29.54 -21.09 30.24
CA PRO A 3 -29.46 -20.96 28.79
C PRO A 3 -28.02 -20.59 28.42
N THR A 4 -27.31 -21.51 27.79
CA THR A 4 -26.02 -21.25 27.16
C THR A 4 -26.25 -20.36 25.94
N LEU A 5 -25.95 -19.07 26.04
CA LEU A 5 -25.86 -18.19 24.87
C LEU A 5 -24.64 -18.61 24.03
N PHE A 6 -24.91 -19.17 22.85
CA PHE A 6 -23.90 -19.31 21.80
C PHE A 6 -23.64 -17.92 21.22
N PHE A 7 -22.49 -17.33 21.56
CA PHE A 7 -21.94 -16.22 20.78
C PHE A 7 -21.56 -16.75 19.40
N ALA A 8 -22.38 -16.48 18.40
CA ALA A 8 -21.96 -16.58 17.01
C ALA A 8 -20.81 -15.59 16.82
N ALA A 9 -19.58 -16.10 16.74
CA ALA A 9 -18.42 -15.32 16.39
C ALA A 9 -18.67 -14.71 15.01
N CYS A 10 -18.96 -13.41 14.96
CA CYS A 10 -19.02 -12.66 13.71
C CYS A 10 -17.69 -12.90 12.99
N SER A 11 -17.75 -13.56 11.84
CA SER A 11 -16.59 -13.78 10.99
C SER A 11 -15.96 -12.43 10.70
N VAL A 12 -14.75 -12.19 11.24
CA VAL A 12 -13.88 -11.11 10.77
C VAL A 12 -13.87 -11.25 9.25
N SER A 13 -14.29 -10.20 8.53
CA SER A 13 -14.35 -10.23 7.07
C SER A 13 -12.95 -10.51 6.52
N GLN A 14 -12.71 -11.79 6.24
CA GLN A 14 -11.44 -12.32 5.81
C GLN A 14 -11.31 -12.03 4.32
N LEU A 15 -10.16 -11.47 3.93
CA LEU A 15 -9.89 -11.22 2.53
C LEU A 15 -9.78 -12.56 1.78
N PRO A 16 -10.20 -12.63 0.51
CA PRO A 16 -9.97 -13.82 -0.30
C PRO A 16 -8.46 -14.14 -0.34
N PRO A 17 -8.07 -15.42 -0.51
CA PRO A 17 -6.67 -15.77 -0.73
C PRO A 17 -6.15 -15.07 -2.00
N VAL A 18 -4.85 -14.77 -2.03
CA VAL A 18 -4.23 -14.24 -3.25
C VAL A 18 -4.24 -15.34 -4.30
N SER A 19 -4.83 -15.07 -5.46
CA SER A 19 -4.85 -16.03 -6.57
C SER A 19 -3.49 -16.14 -7.26
N HIS A 20 -3.27 -17.25 -7.97
CA HIS A 20 -2.10 -17.39 -8.83
C HIS A 20 -2.10 -16.35 -9.96
N ASP A 21 -3.26 -16.02 -10.50
CA ASP A 21 -3.41 -14.98 -11.53
C ASP A 21 -2.98 -13.59 -11.02
N GLU A 22 -3.41 -13.18 -9.82
CA GLU A 22 -2.97 -11.91 -9.22
C GLU A 22 -1.46 -11.84 -9.04
N PHE A 23 -0.85 -12.95 -8.63
CA PHE A 23 0.61 -13.09 -8.54
C PHE A 23 1.27 -12.87 -9.90
N SER A 24 0.90 -13.67 -10.88
CA SER A 24 1.49 -13.64 -12.22
C SER A 24 1.30 -12.27 -12.87
N ARG A 25 0.16 -11.61 -12.67
CA ARG A 25 -0.09 -10.27 -13.18
C ARG A 25 0.83 -9.22 -12.59
N LEU A 26 1.03 -9.22 -11.27
CA LEU A 26 1.93 -8.26 -10.64
C LEU A 26 3.39 -8.55 -10.96
N GLU A 27 3.80 -9.82 -10.93
CA GLU A 27 5.15 -10.26 -11.29
C GLU A 27 5.51 -9.83 -12.71
N LEU A 28 4.67 -10.16 -13.71
CA LEU A 28 4.89 -9.76 -15.09
C LEU A 28 4.91 -8.23 -15.26
N LYS A 29 4.11 -7.51 -14.49
CA LYS A 29 4.10 -6.04 -14.54
C LYS A 29 5.40 -5.45 -14.00
N ILE A 30 5.93 -5.99 -12.90
CA ILE A 30 7.22 -5.57 -12.33
C ILE A 30 8.36 -5.95 -13.29
N LEU A 31 8.33 -7.16 -13.85
CA LEU A 31 9.32 -7.59 -14.85
C LEU A 31 9.32 -6.68 -16.09
N ALA A 32 8.14 -6.19 -16.49
CA ALA A 32 7.98 -5.27 -17.62
C ALA A 32 8.49 -3.84 -17.36
N LEU A 33 8.97 -3.53 -16.15
CA LEU A 33 9.59 -2.22 -15.86
C LEU A 33 10.90 -2.01 -16.65
N GLY A 34 11.59 -3.08 -17.06
CA GLY A 34 12.76 -2.96 -17.92
C GLY A 34 13.47 -4.28 -18.20
N PRO A 35 14.31 -4.34 -19.25
CA PRO A 35 15.00 -5.57 -19.66
C PRO A 35 16.07 -6.05 -18.68
N HIS A 36 16.51 -5.21 -17.74
CA HIS A 36 17.50 -5.52 -16.71
C HIS A 36 16.88 -5.91 -15.36
N VAL A 37 15.54 -5.91 -15.26
CA VAL A 37 14.85 -6.33 -14.04
C VAL A 37 14.97 -7.85 -13.88
N SER A 38 15.43 -8.28 -12.72
CA SER A 38 15.54 -9.71 -12.39
C SER A 38 14.15 -10.32 -12.23
N ALA A 39 13.90 -11.44 -12.92
CA ALA A 39 12.67 -12.20 -12.76
C ALA A 39 12.48 -12.71 -11.32
N GLU A 40 13.57 -13.07 -10.64
CA GLU A 40 13.52 -13.49 -9.25
C GLU A 40 13.10 -12.34 -8.33
N GLU A 41 13.67 -11.15 -8.52
CA GLU A 41 13.30 -9.98 -7.73
C GLU A 41 11.86 -9.54 -7.98
N ALA A 42 11.41 -9.58 -9.23
CA ALA A 42 10.02 -9.31 -9.58
C ALA A 42 9.05 -10.27 -8.86
N ALA A 43 9.37 -11.56 -8.83
CA ALA A 43 8.57 -12.57 -8.13
C ALA A 43 8.56 -12.35 -6.60
N ARG A 44 9.71 -12.01 -5.99
CA ARG A 44 9.80 -11.69 -4.55
C ARG A 44 9.02 -10.42 -4.21
N ALA A 45 9.17 -9.36 -5.00
CA ALA A 45 8.44 -8.10 -4.83
C ALA A 45 6.92 -8.31 -4.93
N ALA A 46 6.45 -9.02 -5.96
CA ALA A 46 5.03 -9.35 -6.12
C ALA A 46 4.48 -10.14 -4.91
N ARG A 47 5.25 -11.11 -4.42
CA ARG A 47 4.92 -11.90 -3.23
C ARG A 47 4.68 -11.05 -2.01
N VAL A 48 5.67 -10.22 -1.69
CA VAL A 48 5.62 -9.32 -0.55
C VAL A 48 4.47 -8.33 -0.70
N ALA A 49 4.32 -7.70 -1.87
CA ALA A 49 3.28 -6.71 -2.14
C ALA A 49 1.86 -7.24 -1.97
N LEU A 50 1.58 -8.47 -2.40
CA LEU A 50 0.22 -9.04 -2.32
C LEU A 50 -0.10 -9.63 -0.94
N GLN A 51 0.91 -10.18 -0.25
CA GLN A 51 0.71 -10.93 0.99
C GLN A 51 0.87 -10.06 2.24
N TYR A 52 1.88 -9.19 2.30
CA TYR A 52 2.19 -8.43 3.50
C TYR A 52 1.05 -7.48 3.95
N PRO A 53 0.31 -6.82 3.04
CA PRO A 53 -0.86 -6.04 3.43
C PRO A 53 -1.93 -6.83 4.19
N ARG A 54 -2.06 -8.13 3.93
CA ARG A 54 -3.00 -9.00 4.66
C ARG A 54 -2.52 -9.23 6.10
N HIS A 55 -1.22 -9.34 6.31
CA HIS A 55 -0.62 -9.38 7.65
C HIS A 55 -0.87 -8.05 8.39
N LEU A 56 -0.59 -6.92 7.73
CA LEU A 56 -0.86 -5.59 8.28
C LEU A 56 -2.34 -5.41 8.65
N ARG A 57 -3.28 -5.86 7.79
CA ARG A 57 -4.72 -5.82 8.08
C ARG A 57 -5.06 -6.48 9.41
N SER A 58 -4.46 -7.64 9.68
CA SER A 58 -4.63 -8.37 10.94
C SER A 58 -4.00 -7.61 12.11
N GLN A 59 -2.76 -7.15 11.98
CA GLN A 59 -2.06 -6.40 13.03
C GLN A 59 -2.72 -5.06 13.37
N TYR A 60 -3.33 -4.42 12.39
CA TYR A 60 -4.03 -3.15 12.55
C TYR A 60 -5.48 -3.33 13.01
N GLU A 61 -5.96 -4.58 13.12
CA GLU A 61 -7.33 -4.92 13.48
C GLU A 61 -8.37 -4.24 12.56
N VAL A 62 -8.10 -4.24 11.26
CA VAL A 62 -8.94 -3.54 10.28
C VAL A 62 -10.19 -4.36 10.00
N THR A 63 -11.34 -3.79 10.37
CA THR A 63 -12.66 -4.41 10.19
C THR A 63 -13.57 -3.65 9.24
N ASP A 64 -13.19 -2.44 8.83
CA ASP A 64 -14.05 -1.49 8.14
C ASP A 64 -13.38 -0.89 6.90
N GLY A 65 -14.12 -0.06 6.18
CA GLY A 65 -13.56 0.75 5.10
C GLY A 65 -12.52 1.77 5.60
N PRO A 66 -11.60 2.23 4.73
CA PRO A 66 -10.42 2.99 5.14
C PRO A 66 -10.72 4.27 5.94
N LEU A 67 -11.77 5.01 5.59
CA LEU A 67 -12.13 6.25 6.30
C LEU A 67 -12.65 5.98 7.73
N ILE A 68 -13.46 4.94 7.91
CA ILE A 68 -13.97 4.52 9.23
C ILE A 68 -12.80 4.03 10.08
N HIS A 69 -11.91 3.22 9.50
CA HIS A 69 -10.72 2.73 10.20
C HIS A 69 -9.81 3.89 10.63
N ASN A 70 -9.58 4.87 9.75
CA ASN A 70 -8.80 6.06 10.08
C ASN A 70 -9.38 6.82 11.29
N SER A 71 -10.70 6.99 11.36
CA SER A 71 -11.35 7.62 12.52
C SER A 71 -11.10 6.84 13.82
N LYS A 72 -11.13 5.50 13.76
CA LYS A 72 -10.85 4.63 14.92
C LYS A 72 -9.39 4.74 15.39
N VAL A 73 -8.44 4.86 14.47
CA VAL A 73 -7.01 5.09 14.79
C VAL A 73 -6.83 6.46 15.45
N ASN A 74 -7.42 7.52 14.87
CA ASN A 74 -7.36 8.87 15.45
C ASN A 74 -8.03 8.96 16.83
N ALA A 75 -9.05 8.15 17.08
CA ALA A 75 -9.70 8.03 18.38
C ALA A 75 -8.95 7.10 19.37
N GLY A 76 -7.82 6.49 18.97
CA GLY A 76 -7.02 5.61 19.83
C GLY A 76 -7.60 4.21 20.04
N THR A 77 -8.63 3.81 19.29
CA THR A 77 -9.30 2.49 19.42
C THR A 77 -8.73 1.42 18.48
N ARG A 78 -7.80 1.81 17.61
CA ARG A 78 -7.05 0.93 16.72
C ARG A 78 -5.58 1.32 16.75
N PRO A 79 -4.66 0.35 16.72
CA PRO A 79 -3.25 0.62 16.95
C PRO A 79 -2.61 1.42 15.80
N ARG A 80 -2.97 1.09 14.54
CA ARG A 80 -2.41 1.67 13.31
C ARG A 80 -3.43 1.54 12.17
N GLY A 81 -3.11 2.11 11.01
CA GLY A 81 -3.90 1.91 9.78
C GLY A 81 -4.24 3.16 8.97
N LEU A 82 -3.79 4.34 9.40
CA LEU A 82 -3.72 5.53 8.51
C LEU A 82 -2.90 5.24 7.25
N CYS A 83 -3.23 5.87 6.13
CA CYS A 83 -2.58 5.65 4.82
C CYS A 83 -1.05 5.67 4.88
N TRP A 84 -0.46 6.61 5.65
CA TRP A 84 0.98 6.72 5.79
C TRP A 84 1.61 5.57 6.60
N HIS A 85 0.89 4.95 7.55
CA HIS A 85 1.35 3.75 8.25
C HIS A 85 1.51 2.59 7.29
N TRP A 86 0.50 2.38 6.43
CA TRP A 86 0.55 1.34 5.41
C TRP A 86 1.70 1.56 4.43
N ALA A 87 1.87 2.80 3.94
CA ALA A 87 2.97 3.14 3.04
C ALA A 87 4.35 2.92 3.68
N GLN A 88 4.52 3.32 4.95
CA GLN A 88 5.76 3.13 5.70
C GLN A 88 6.06 1.64 5.91
N ASP A 89 5.10 0.89 6.43
CA ASP A 89 5.32 -0.50 6.84
C ASP A 89 5.50 -1.40 5.61
N MET A 90 4.78 -1.12 4.51
CA MET A 90 4.99 -1.77 3.22
C MET A 90 6.37 -1.47 2.63
N GLN A 91 6.82 -0.20 2.65
CA GLN A 91 8.15 0.18 2.17
C GLN A 91 9.25 -0.51 2.98
N MET A 92 9.16 -0.52 4.32
CA MET A 92 10.16 -1.18 5.17
C MET A 92 10.24 -2.67 4.87
N ARG A 93 9.11 -3.34 4.69
CA ARG A 93 9.11 -4.78 4.35
C ARG A 93 9.71 -5.03 2.97
N LEU A 94 9.37 -4.24 1.96
CA LEU A 94 9.97 -4.38 0.62
C LEU A 94 11.47 -4.11 0.64
N ALA A 95 11.92 -3.09 1.37
CA ALA A 95 13.34 -2.76 1.48
C ALA A 95 14.17 -3.88 2.12
N ALA A 96 13.57 -4.69 2.99
CA ALA A 96 14.22 -5.87 3.57
C ALA A 96 14.53 -6.98 2.56
N GLU A 97 13.97 -6.93 1.35
CA GLU A 97 14.31 -7.86 0.26
C GLU A 97 15.62 -7.51 -0.46
N GLN A 98 16.19 -6.32 -0.18
CA GLN A 98 17.50 -5.89 -0.68
C GLN A 98 17.64 -6.03 -2.21
N PHE A 99 16.67 -5.48 -2.95
CA PHE A 99 16.69 -5.55 -4.41
C PHE A 99 17.89 -4.81 -5.01
N GLU A 100 18.49 -5.41 -6.04
CA GLU A 100 19.57 -4.81 -6.83
C GLU A 100 19.05 -4.20 -8.14
N THR A 101 17.95 -4.71 -8.68
CA THR A 101 17.38 -4.30 -9.98
C THR A 101 16.09 -3.50 -9.86
N LEU A 102 15.63 -3.24 -8.63
CA LEU A 102 14.40 -2.50 -8.34
C LEU A 102 14.64 -1.40 -7.29
N ASP A 103 14.04 -0.24 -7.52
CA ASP A 103 14.06 0.89 -6.58
C ASP A 103 12.67 1.14 -5.96
N LEU A 104 12.66 1.59 -4.72
CA LEU A 104 11.45 1.94 -3.99
C LEU A 104 11.28 3.45 -3.88
N HIS A 105 10.05 3.92 -4.13
CA HIS A 105 9.70 5.34 -4.05
C HIS A 105 8.53 5.57 -3.09
N ARG A 106 8.36 6.82 -2.66
CA ARG A 106 7.22 7.26 -1.86
C ARG A 106 6.45 8.35 -2.57
N ALA A 107 5.13 8.20 -2.65
CA ALA A 107 4.24 9.22 -3.20
C ALA A 107 3.15 9.62 -2.23
N ILE A 108 2.69 10.87 -2.41
CA ILE A 108 1.51 11.43 -1.76
C ILE A 108 0.58 11.98 -2.83
N ALA A 109 -0.69 11.60 -2.77
CA ALA A 109 -1.78 12.18 -3.56
C ALA A 109 -2.66 13.08 -2.69
N ASN A 110 -3.44 13.93 -3.35
CA ASN A 110 -4.36 14.92 -2.76
C ASN A 110 -3.72 16.01 -1.90
N SER A 111 -2.39 16.10 -1.81
CA SER A 111 -1.69 17.05 -0.94
C SER A 111 -1.95 18.53 -1.25
N ASN A 112 -2.35 18.85 -2.48
CA ASN A 112 -2.62 20.20 -2.96
C ASN A 112 -4.12 20.51 -3.09
N LEU A 113 -5.00 19.61 -2.65
CA LEU A 113 -6.45 19.76 -2.78
C LEU A 113 -7.05 20.09 -1.42
N ALA A 114 -7.50 21.35 -1.27
CA ALA A 114 -8.22 21.77 -0.09
C ALA A 114 -9.36 20.80 0.23
N LEU A 115 -9.51 20.43 1.51
CA LEU A 115 -10.55 19.54 2.04
C LEU A 115 -10.42 18.05 1.65
N ARG A 116 -9.37 17.63 0.93
CA ARG A 116 -9.09 16.20 0.72
C ARG A 116 -8.03 15.67 1.68
N ILE A 117 -8.21 14.43 2.11
CA ILE A 117 -7.25 13.72 2.95
C ILE A 117 -6.09 13.27 2.07
N ASP A 118 -4.87 13.58 2.50
CA ASP A 118 -3.65 13.02 1.95
C ASP A 118 -3.75 11.51 1.82
N HIS A 119 -3.29 11.00 0.70
CA HIS A 119 -3.11 9.56 0.54
C HIS A 119 -1.65 9.26 0.27
N SER A 120 -1.05 8.36 1.04
CA SER A 120 0.35 7.96 0.93
C SER A 120 0.46 6.54 0.44
N THR A 121 1.48 6.27 -0.38
CA THR A 121 1.77 4.91 -0.87
C THR A 121 3.26 4.69 -1.12
N VAL A 122 3.66 3.44 -1.29
CA VAL A 122 4.95 3.04 -1.86
C VAL A 122 4.78 2.71 -3.34
N LEU A 123 5.85 2.89 -4.11
CA LEU A 123 5.93 2.51 -5.52
C LEU A 123 7.23 1.74 -5.76
N ILE A 124 7.26 0.97 -6.84
CA ILE A 124 8.44 0.21 -7.27
C ILE A 124 8.77 0.50 -8.74
N SER A 125 10.03 0.79 -9.06
CA SER A 125 10.54 0.97 -10.42
C SER A 125 11.71 0.03 -10.69
N ALA A 126 12.20 0.01 -11.93
CA ALA A 126 13.53 -0.49 -12.20
C ALA A 126 14.60 0.36 -11.45
N ALA A 127 15.76 -0.23 -11.19
CA ALA A 127 16.86 0.46 -10.51
C ALA A 127 17.39 1.63 -11.35
N GLY A 128 17.64 2.77 -10.71
CA GLY A 128 18.09 4.02 -11.33
C GLY A 128 16.97 4.82 -12.02
N ASP A 129 15.74 4.28 -12.07
CA ASP A 129 14.60 4.92 -12.69
C ASP A 129 13.86 5.86 -11.72
N THR A 130 13.03 6.75 -12.28
CA THR A 130 12.24 7.68 -11.44
C THR A 130 10.87 7.11 -11.09
N MET A 131 10.23 7.70 -10.06
CA MET A 131 8.84 7.40 -9.69
C MET A 131 7.84 7.50 -10.85
N LEU A 132 8.13 8.29 -11.89
CA LEU A 132 7.24 8.43 -13.06
C LEU A 132 7.09 7.12 -13.85
N ASN A 133 8.12 6.27 -13.82
CA ASN A 133 8.15 4.96 -14.47
C ASN A 133 7.77 3.82 -13.50
N ALA A 134 7.31 4.14 -12.28
CA ALA A 134 7.05 3.17 -11.25
C ALA A 134 5.62 2.59 -11.28
N ILE A 135 5.46 1.44 -10.62
CA ILE A 135 4.17 0.83 -10.30
C ILE A 135 3.77 1.26 -8.89
N VAL A 136 2.56 1.80 -8.77
CA VAL A 136 1.90 2.07 -7.49
C VAL A 136 1.61 0.76 -6.78
N LEU A 137 1.98 0.65 -5.50
CA LEU A 137 1.65 -0.47 -4.63
C LEU A 137 0.89 0.07 -3.42
N ASP A 138 -0.44 0.16 -3.53
CA ASP A 138 -1.32 0.84 -2.57
C ASP A 138 -2.18 -0.17 -1.77
N PRO A 139 -1.73 -0.55 -0.56
CA PRO A 139 -2.44 -1.50 0.28
C PRO A 139 -3.55 -0.89 1.14
N TRP A 140 -3.62 0.43 1.27
CA TRP A 140 -4.62 1.10 2.13
C TRP A 140 -5.97 1.22 1.43
N ARG A 141 -5.98 1.48 0.11
CA ARG A 141 -7.17 1.77 -0.70
C ARG A 141 -8.34 0.83 -0.47
N PHE A 142 -8.03 -0.45 -0.32
CA PHE A 142 -9.01 -1.53 -0.14
C PHE A 142 -8.78 -2.31 1.17
N GLY A 143 -8.20 -1.65 2.17
CA GLY A 143 -8.06 -2.19 3.53
C GLY A 143 -7.25 -3.49 3.60
N GLY A 144 -6.16 -3.60 2.86
CA GLY A 144 -5.28 -4.78 2.82
C GLY A 144 -5.39 -5.62 1.55
N LEU A 145 -6.35 -5.34 0.66
CA LEU A 145 -6.23 -5.77 -0.74
C LEU A 145 -5.36 -4.75 -1.48
N LEU A 146 -4.31 -5.25 -2.14
CA LEU A 146 -3.37 -4.40 -2.86
C LEU A 146 -4.04 -3.85 -4.12
N TYR A 147 -4.05 -2.53 -4.28
CA TYR A 147 -4.13 -1.92 -5.60
C TYR A 147 -2.75 -1.84 -6.21
N PHE A 148 -2.62 -2.23 -7.48
CA PHE A 148 -1.42 -1.98 -8.26
C PHE A 148 -1.72 -1.49 -9.68
N GLY A 149 -0.89 -0.59 -10.17
CA GLY A 149 -1.01 0.03 -11.49
C GLY A 149 0.07 1.08 -11.73
N THR A 150 0.27 1.51 -12.97
CA THR A 150 1.14 2.66 -13.27
C THR A 150 0.48 3.96 -12.84
N LEU A 151 1.24 5.05 -12.77
CA LEU A 151 0.68 6.38 -12.48
C LEU A 151 -0.37 6.81 -13.53
N VAL A 152 -0.23 6.37 -14.78
CA VAL A 152 -1.17 6.68 -15.87
C VAL A 152 -2.45 5.86 -15.74
N GLU A 153 -2.35 4.59 -15.31
CA GLU A 153 -3.49 3.72 -15.08
C GLU A 153 -4.32 4.15 -13.85
N ASP A 154 -3.67 4.76 -12.85
CA ASP A 154 -4.34 5.21 -11.62
C ASP A 154 -5.06 6.56 -11.79
N THR A 155 -6.19 6.55 -12.49
CA THR A 155 -6.99 7.76 -12.74
C THR A 155 -7.62 8.35 -11.48
N LYS A 156 -7.63 7.62 -10.35
CA LYS A 156 -8.23 8.08 -9.09
C LYS A 156 -7.34 9.05 -8.32
N TYR A 157 -6.02 8.91 -8.42
CA TYR A 157 -5.07 9.67 -7.62
C TYR A 157 -3.96 10.27 -8.49
N LYS A 158 -3.74 11.57 -8.30
CA LYS A 158 -2.56 12.26 -8.86
C LYS A 158 -1.42 12.16 -7.86
N TRP A 159 -0.51 11.23 -8.10
CA TRP A 159 0.64 10.95 -7.24
C TRP A 159 1.77 11.96 -7.47
N LEU A 160 2.27 12.53 -6.38
CA LEU A 160 3.46 13.38 -6.38
C LEU A 160 4.55 12.74 -5.52
N PRO A 161 5.85 12.91 -5.85
CA PRO A 161 6.93 12.47 -4.98
C PRO A 161 6.76 13.03 -3.56
N GLN A 162 6.91 12.18 -2.55
CA GLN A 162 6.77 12.59 -1.15
C GLN A 162 7.69 13.76 -0.81
N THR A 163 8.93 13.71 -1.30
CA THR A 163 9.94 14.76 -1.09
C THR A 163 9.48 16.12 -1.61
N GLU A 164 8.83 16.16 -2.78
CA GLU A 164 8.28 17.39 -3.34
C GLU A 164 7.15 17.95 -2.46
N VAL A 165 6.23 17.08 -2.02
CA VAL A 165 5.11 17.48 -1.16
C VAL A 165 5.60 18.03 0.18
N LEU A 166 6.57 17.35 0.80
CA LEU A 166 7.13 17.78 2.09
C LEU A 166 7.90 19.09 1.96
N ARG A 167 8.67 19.28 0.87
CA ARG A 167 9.37 20.55 0.60
C ARG A 167 8.39 21.72 0.49
N LYS A 168 7.33 21.58 -0.32
CA LYS A 168 6.29 22.62 -0.48
C LYS A 168 5.60 22.96 0.85
N ARG A 169 5.39 21.97 1.72
CA ARG A 169 4.81 22.21 3.06
C ARG A 169 5.74 23.01 3.96
N ALA A 170 7.03 22.71 3.94
CA ALA A 170 8.02 23.47 4.70
C ALA A 170 8.08 24.93 4.21
N GLU A 171 8.06 25.15 2.90
CA GLU A 171 8.06 26.50 2.30
C GLU A 171 6.82 27.32 2.68
N ASN A 172 5.64 26.70 2.75
CA ASN A 172 4.39 27.37 3.11
C ASN A 172 4.21 27.64 4.61
N GLN A 173 5.11 27.13 5.46
CA GLN A 173 5.10 27.36 6.91
C GLN A 173 6.06 28.48 7.34
N LEU A 174 6.84 29.01 6.39
CA LEU A 174 7.69 30.20 6.55
C LEU A 174 6.91 31.47 6.18
#